data_AF-A0A3B5LQ46-F1
#
_entry.id   AF-A0A3B5LQ46-F1
#
_cell.length_a   1.000
_cell.length_b   1.000
_cell.length_c   1.000
_cell.angle_alpha   90.00
_cell.angle_beta   90.00
_cell.angle_gamma   90.00
#
_symmetry.space_group_name_H-M   'P 1'
#
loop_
_entity.id
_entity.type
_entity.pdbx_description
1 polymer ?
#
loop_
_entity_poly.entity_id
_entity_poly.type
_entity_poly.pdbx_seq_one_letter_code
_entity_poly.pdbx_strand_id
1 'polypeptide(L)'
;MQCVIIRSLFALNQIVFYVCFSVKSTLFPVFSKSLFAFSYLKGQYSFGLLETRFYDQALKVAMEGLALTPDDAWAVHSVAHVYEMKAEVDKVLNFMDSREKDWQGSDMLASHNYWHWALCFLEGGEYEAALQIYDSQIFKRCKASGAMLDVVDACSMLYRLEMEGVCVKERWRELLQVTQPHTDDHVTLFNDLHFLMVALGADEDGAAQRLLEGLQELAREPGDNQQHQLAKSLGLPMCEAMMEYKQGNFSQAVALLHPLRYRMVDIGGSDAQLFSQLEVWLNLLVSALLCFPRCLLVERDAVRPNSPLTQRLTQKALALHG
;
A
#
# COMPACT_ATOMS: atom_id res chain seq x y z
N MET A 1 -3.04 20.14 -24.76
CA MET A 1 -2.00 19.82 -23.76
C MET A 1 -2.48 20.41 -22.43
N GLN A 2 -2.50 19.58 -21.37
CA GLN A 2 -2.93 19.83 -19.98
C GLN A 2 -4.39 19.55 -19.58
N CYS A 3 -4.47 18.81 -18.46
CA CYS A 3 -5.59 18.52 -17.56
C CYS A 3 -6.60 17.43 -17.94
N VAL A 4 -6.11 16.19 -17.97
CA VAL A 4 -6.84 15.00 -17.53
C VAL A 4 -6.31 14.69 -16.12
N ILE A 5 -7.15 14.78 -15.09
CA ILE A 5 -7.14 14.03 -13.81
C ILE A 5 -8.36 14.55 -13.03
N ILE A 6 -9.48 13.84 -13.21
CA ILE A 6 -10.59 13.78 -12.26
C ILE A 6 -10.81 12.28 -12.12
N ARG A 7 -10.41 11.67 -10.99
CA ARG A 7 -10.69 10.26 -10.71
C ARG A 7 -11.03 10.05 -9.23
N SER A 8 -12.08 9.27 -9.07
CA SER A 8 -12.96 9.10 -7.92
C SER A 8 -12.31 8.35 -6.76
N LEU A 9 -12.43 8.92 -5.55
CA LEU A 9 -12.01 8.33 -4.27
C LEU A 9 -13.07 8.65 -3.20
N PHE A 10 -13.66 7.66 -2.54
CA PHE A 10 -14.43 7.78 -1.29
C PHE A 10 -13.98 6.59 -0.41
N ALA A 11 -13.74 6.67 0.90
CA ALA A 11 -14.27 7.59 1.91
C ALA A 11 -13.22 8.24 2.82
N LEU A 12 -11.95 7.82 2.83
CA LEU A 12 -10.88 8.49 3.57
C LEU A 12 -10.18 9.56 2.73
N ASN A 13 -10.02 9.27 1.44
CA ASN A 13 -9.31 10.13 0.53
C ASN A 13 -10.15 11.30 0.03
N GLN A 14 -11.47 11.35 0.14
CA GLN A 14 -12.18 12.46 -0.50
C GLN A 14 -12.01 13.79 0.22
N ILE A 15 -11.96 13.81 1.55
CA ILE A 15 -11.66 15.05 2.28
C ILE A 15 -10.19 15.43 2.08
N VAL A 16 -9.27 14.45 2.16
CA VAL A 16 -7.83 14.68 1.96
C VAL A 16 -7.52 15.12 0.53
N PHE A 17 -8.17 14.55 -0.49
CA PHE A 17 -7.97 14.90 -1.89
C PHE A 17 -8.70 16.19 -2.26
N TYR A 18 -9.90 16.49 -1.71
CA TYR A 18 -10.54 17.79 -1.92
C TYR A 18 -9.77 18.90 -1.21
N VAL A 19 -9.17 18.64 -0.03
CA VAL A 19 -8.25 19.57 0.62
C VAL A 19 -6.94 19.67 -0.15
N CYS A 20 -6.33 18.57 -0.60
CA CYS A 20 -5.02 18.59 -1.29
C CYS A 20 -5.07 19.12 -2.73
N PHE A 21 -6.14 18.87 -3.50
CA PHE A 21 -6.28 19.33 -4.90
C PHE A 21 -7.06 20.64 -5.03
N SER A 22 -8.00 20.95 -4.12
CA SER A 22 -8.71 22.24 -4.13
C SER A 22 -7.94 23.34 -3.39
N VAL A 23 -7.02 22.97 -2.48
CA VAL A 23 -5.92 23.86 -2.06
C VAL A 23 -4.88 23.87 -3.18
N LYS A 24 -5.21 24.57 -4.27
CA LYS A 24 -4.17 25.33 -4.98
C LYS A 24 -3.36 26.03 -3.90
N SER A 25 -2.03 26.03 -4.06
CA SER A 25 -1.04 26.72 -3.22
C SER A 25 -1.39 28.16 -2.79
N THR A 26 -2.43 28.76 -3.36
CA THR A 26 -3.05 30.03 -2.99
C THR A 26 -3.93 30.03 -1.72
N LEU A 27 -4.42 28.90 -1.20
CA LEU A 27 -5.36 28.89 -0.05
C LEU A 27 -4.72 28.57 1.31
N PHE A 28 -3.58 27.86 1.35
CA PHE A 28 -2.85 27.60 2.60
C PHE A 28 -2.44 28.88 3.38
N PRO A 29 -2.04 30.01 2.72
CA PRO A 29 -1.72 31.24 3.45
C PRO A 29 -2.96 31.96 4.03
N VAL A 30 -4.18 31.52 3.72
CA VAL A 30 -5.43 32.20 4.12
C VAL A 30 -6.04 31.60 5.40
N PHE A 31 -5.63 30.39 5.80
CA PHE A 31 -6.13 29.78 7.02
C PHE A 31 -5.45 30.37 8.26
N SER A 32 -6.26 30.95 9.14
CA SER A 32 -5.80 31.50 10.42
C SER A 32 -5.22 30.40 11.31
N LYS A 33 -4.07 30.69 11.94
CA LYS A 33 -3.45 29.87 13.00
C LYS A 33 -4.38 29.60 14.19
N SER A 34 -5.53 30.29 14.28
CA SER A 34 -6.52 30.15 15.34
C SER A 34 -7.51 29.00 15.13
N LEU A 35 -7.46 28.27 14.01
CA LEU A 35 -8.31 27.11 13.80
C LEU A 35 -7.75 25.90 14.57
N PHE A 36 -8.53 25.33 15.48
CA PHE A 36 -8.16 24.14 16.27
C PHE A 36 -7.69 22.94 15.40
N ALA A 37 -8.07 22.91 14.12
CA ALA A 37 -7.67 21.89 13.15
C ALA A 37 -6.45 22.25 12.27
N PHE A 38 -5.78 23.37 12.53
CA PHE A 38 -4.68 23.86 11.65
C PHE A 38 -3.48 22.92 11.61
N SER A 39 -3.17 22.22 12.70
CA SER A 39 -2.11 21.20 12.73
C SER A 39 -2.48 19.99 11.88
N TYR A 40 -3.68 19.43 12.03
CA TYR A 40 -4.17 18.33 11.19
C TYR A 40 -4.17 18.67 9.69
N LEU A 41 -4.42 19.94 9.33
CA LEU A 41 -4.29 20.43 7.95
C LEU A 41 -2.84 20.41 7.46
N LYS A 42 -1.83 20.62 8.34
CA LYS A 42 -0.42 20.43 7.98
C LYS A 42 -0.10 18.97 7.72
N GLY A 43 -0.55 18.05 8.58
CA GLY A 43 -0.37 16.61 8.36
C GLY A 43 -0.93 16.17 6.99
N GLN A 44 -2.16 16.57 6.67
CA GLN A 44 -2.78 16.27 5.37
C GLN A 44 -2.11 16.98 4.19
N TYR A 45 -1.72 18.25 4.33
CA TYR A 45 -1.00 18.97 3.28
C TYR A 45 0.38 18.35 3.01
N SER A 46 1.07 17.94 4.06
CA SER A 46 2.32 17.19 3.96
C SER A 46 2.14 15.88 3.21
N PHE A 47 1.04 15.16 3.46
CA PHE A 47 0.67 13.97 2.69
C PHE A 47 0.42 14.29 1.20
N GLY A 48 -0.24 15.40 0.87
CA GLY A 48 -0.38 15.83 -0.53
C GLY A 48 0.97 16.13 -1.20
N LEU A 49 1.91 16.75 -0.48
CA LEU A 49 3.26 17.02 -0.97
C LEU A 49 4.07 15.74 -1.20
N LEU A 50 3.96 14.75 -0.30
CA LEU A 50 4.71 13.50 -0.45
C LEU A 50 4.19 12.65 -1.61
N GLU A 51 2.88 12.58 -1.82
CA GLU A 51 2.28 11.81 -2.94
C GLU A 51 2.57 12.48 -4.30
N THR A 52 3.05 13.72 -4.28
CA THR A 52 3.58 14.45 -5.45
C THR A 52 5.11 14.52 -5.47
N ARG A 53 5.78 13.71 -4.63
CA ARG A 53 7.23 13.54 -4.52
C ARG A 53 8.02 14.78 -4.07
N PHE A 54 7.36 15.77 -3.46
CA PHE A 54 8.01 16.90 -2.80
C PHE A 54 8.45 16.54 -1.37
N TYR A 55 9.24 15.48 -1.24
CA TYR A 55 9.59 14.86 0.05
C TYR A 55 10.21 15.81 1.08
N ASP A 56 11.14 16.68 0.68
CA ASP A 56 11.78 17.61 1.61
C ASP A 56 10.79 18.68 2.11
N GLN A 57 9.84 19.11 1.26
CA GLN A 57 8.79 20.04 1.65
C GLN A 57 7.77 19.37 2.57
N ALA A 58 7.37 18.13 2.26
CA ALA A 58 6.52 17.32 3.11
C ALA A 58 7.11 17.20 4.51
N LEU A 59 8.36 16.70 4.63
CA LEU A 59 9.04 16.58 5.92
C LEU A 59 9.04 17.89 6.71
N LYS A 60 9.35 19.01 6.05
CA LYS A 60 9.32 20.32 6.70
C LYS A 60 7.93 20.65 7.25
N VAL A 61 6.89 20.51 6.43
CA VAL A 61 5.51 20.83 6.83
C VAL A 61 5.03 19.90 7.96
N ALA A 62 5.28 18.60 7.87
CA ALA A 62 4.90 17.65 8.91
C ALA A 62 5.63 17.94 10.23
N MET A 63 6.94 18.19 10.20
CA MET A 63 7.71 18.52 11.41
C MET A 63 7.25 19.84 12.04
N GLU A 64 6.89 20.85 11.25
CA GLU A 64 6.24 22.05 11.77
C GLU A 64 4.86 21.78 12.37
N GLY A 65 4.11 20.80 11.86
CA GLY A 65 2.85 20.34 12.44
C GLY A 65 3.07 19.66 13.79
N LEU A 66 4.02 18.73 13.87
CA LEU A 66 4.38 18.01 15.08
C LEU A 66 4.98 18.89 16.18
N ALA A 67 5.60 20.01 15.81
CA ALA A 67 6.04 21.02 16.78
C ALA A 67 4.88 21.75 17.46
N LEU A 68 3.70 21.78 16.83
CA LEU A 68 2.48 22.41 17.36
C LEU A 68 1.57 21.40 18.05
N THR A 69 1.45 20.20 17.47
CA THR A 69 0.55 19.13 17.90
C THR A 69 1.31 17.81 17.80
N PRO A 70 2.02 17.40 18.87
CA PRO A 70 2.87 16.21 18.85
C PRO A 70 2.13 14.91 18.52
N ASP A 71 0.85 14.83 18.86
CA ASP A 71 -0.06 13.69 18.64
C ASP A 71 -0.80 13.72 17.30
N ASP A 72 -0.43 14.61 16.37
CA ASP A 72 -0.97 14.61 15.01
C ASP A 72 -0.48 13.38 14.22
N ALA A 73 -1.27 12.32 14.27
CA ALA A 73 -0.98 11.06 13.61
C ALA A 73 -0.87 11.17 12.08
N TRP A 74 -1.47 12.17 11.44
CA TRP A 74 -1.29 12.43 10.01
C TRP A 74 0.10 12.97 9.70
N ALA A 75 0.63 13.84 10.55
CA ALA A 75 1.98 14.34 10.40
C ALA A 75 3.02 13.25 10.70
N VAL A 76 2.79 12.39 11.71
CA VAL A 76 3.62 11.20 11.95
C VAL A 76 3.62 10.28 10.73
N HIS A 77 2.43 9.93 10.23
CA HIS A 77 2.26 9.12 9.02
C HIS A 77 3.06 9.71 7.85
N SER A 78 2.91 11.00 7.59
CA SER A 78 3.61 11.67 6.50
C SER A 78 5.13 11.60 6.63
N VAL A 79 5.69 11.75 7.84
CA VAL A 79 7.14 11.62 8.05
C VAL A 79 7.60 10.19 7.81
N ALA A 80 6.89 9.21 8.36
CA ALA A 80 7.20 7.79 8.18
C ALA A 80 7.21 7.41 6.70
N HIS A 81 6.16 7.81 5.97
CA HIS A 81 6.02 7.55 4.54
C HIS A 81 7.14 8.20 3.72
N VAL A 82 7.50 9.47 3.99
CA VAL A 82 8.62 10.10 3.27
C VAL A 82 9.93 9.33 3.47
N TYR A 83 10.26 8.97 4.71
CA TYR A 83 11.49 8.23 4.98
C TYR A 83 11.46 6.82 4.38
N GLU A 84 10.31 6.15 4.36
CA GLU A 84 10.09 4.88 3.67
C GLU A 84 10.32 5.01 2.16
N MET A 85 9.73 6.00 1.52
CA MET A 85 9.89 6.27 0.08
C MET A 85 11.34 6.64 -0.29
N LYS A 86 12.11 7.18 0.65
CA LYS A 86 13.54 7.48 0.50
C LYS A 86 14.45 6.32 0.91
N ALA A 87 13.90 5.18 1.33
CA ALA A 87 14.61 4.04 1.90
C ALA A 87 15.55 4.41 3.08
N GLU A 88 15.18 5.42 3.87
CA GLU A 88 15.92 5.88 5.05
C GLU A 88 15.47 5.10 6.31
N VAL A 89 15.69 3.77 6.30
CA VAL A 89 15.20 2.82 7.32
C VAL A 89 15.49 3.26 8.75
N ASP A 90 16.74 3.60 9.06
CA ASP A 90 17.14 4.04 10.41
C ASP A 90 16.38 5.28 10.87
N LYS A 91 16.01 6.19 9.96
CA LYS A 91 15.26 7.39 10.32
C LYS A 91 13.82 7.06 10.64
N VAL A 92 13.18 6.13 9.92
CA VAL A 92 11.82 5.67 10.26
C VAL A 92 11.84 5.01 11.63
N LEU A 93 12.73 4.04 11.85
CA LEU A 93 12.78 3.28 13.11
C LEU A 93 12.96 4.21 14.31
N ASN A 94 13.95 5.11 14.27
CA ASN A 94 14.18 6.07 15.35
C ASN A 94 13.02 7.05 15.53
N PHE A 95 12.42 7.53 14.44
CA PHE A 95 11.32 8.49 14.50
C PHE A 95 10.04 7.86 15.09
N MET A 96 9.68 6.65 14.64
CA MET A 96 8.48 5.95 15.09
C MET A 96 8.59 5.53 16.55
N ASP A 97 9.74 4.98 16.94
CA ASP A 97 10.03 4.56 18.32
C ASP A 97 9.99 5.74 19.30
N SER A 98 10.71 6.82 18.99
CA SER A 98 10.81 8.00 19.88
C SER A 98 9.50 8.72 20.13
N ARG A 99 8.47 8.45 19.32
CA ARG A 99 7.17 9.13 19.34
C ARG A 99 5.98 8.18 19.50
N GLU A 100 6.19 6.89 19.73
CA GLU A 100 5.10 5.90 19.78
C GLU A 100 3.95 6.35 20.69
N LYS A 101 4.29 6.91 21.86
CA LYS A 101 3.30 7.41 22.83
C LYS A 101 2.40 8.51 22.30
N ASP A 102 2.86 9.29 21.32
CA ASP A 102 2.12 10.41 20.74
C ASP A 102 1.03 9.92 19.78
N TRP A 103 1.26 8.84 19.04
CA TRP A 103 0.38 8.44 17.92
C TRP A 103 -0.29 7.06 18.10
N GLN A 104 0.19 6.21 19.02
CA GLN A 104 -0.36 4.85 19.23
C GLN A 104 -1.84 4.82 19.62
N GLY A 105 -2.35 5.92 20.18
CA GLY A 105 -3.73 6.10 20.60
C GLY A 105 -4.66 6.64 19.51
N SER A 106 -4.14 6.96 18.32
CA SER A 106 -4.95 7.50 17.23
C SER A 106 -5.95 6.47 16.72
N ASP A 107 -7.24 6.82 16.72
CA ASP A 107 -8.32 5.91 16.29
C ASP A 107 -8.16 5.45 14.85
N MET A 108 -7.75 6.35 13.95
CA MET A 108 -7.78 6.10 12.50
C MET A 108 -6.44 5.71 11.91
N LEU A 109 -5.32 6.22 12.47
CA LEU A 109 -3.99 6.08 11.86
C LEU A 109 -2.99 5.30 12.70
N ALA A 110 -3.32 4.88 13.92
CA ALA A 110 -2.37 4.12 14.72
C ALA A 110 -1.95 2.82 14.03
N SER A 111 -2.92 2.04 13.51
CA SER A 111 -2.63 0.80 12.78
C SER A 111 -1.76 1.05 11.54
N HIS A 112 -2.11 2.07 10.75
CA HIS A 112 -1.37 2.44 9.55
C HIS A 112 0.05 2.92 9.85
N ASN A 113 0.25 3.65 10.95
CA ASN A 113 1.56 4.05 11.43
C ASN A 113 2.39 2.83 11.86
N TYR A 114 1.79 1.87 12.57
CA TYR A 114 2.45 0.59 12.85
C TYR A 114 2.79 -0.19 11.57
N TRP A 115 1.94 -0.13 10.53
CA TRP A 115 2.22 -0.74 9.24
C TRP A 115 3.46 -0.15 8.57
N HIS A 116 3.60 1.18 8.51
CA HIS A 116 4.82 1.84 8.01
C HIS A 116 6.07 1.46 8.83
N TRP A 117 5.92 1.36 10.16
CA TRP A 117 7.00 0.92 11.02
C TRP A 117 7.41 -0.53 10.73
N ALA A 118 6.44 -1.43 10.59
CA ALA A 118 6.68 -2.84 10.25
C ALA A 118 7.32 -3.01 8.86
N LEU A 119 6.92 -2.18 7.89
CA LEU A 119 7.55 -2.18 6.56
C LEU A 119 9.05 -1.88 6.62
N CYS A 120 9.52 -1.07 7.58
CA CYS A 120 10.94 -0.75 7.70
C CYS A 120 11.76 -1.94 8.19
N PHE A 121 11.20 -2.73 9.11
CA PHE A 121 11.81 -4.01 9.51
C PHE A 121 11.86 -4.99 8.32
N LEU A 122 10.78 -5.08 7.54
CA LEU A 122 10.74 -5.91 6.34
C LEU A 122 11.77 -5.45 5.29
N GLU A 123 11.85 -4.15 5.05
CA GLU A 123 12.82 -3.53 4.17
C GLU A 123 14.26 -3.89 4.61
N GLY A 124 14.55 -3.86 5.91
CA GLY A 124 15.83 -4.27 6.49
C GLY A 124 16.08 -5.79 6.55
N GLY A 125 15.07 -6.62 6.36
CA GLY A 125 15.17 -8.08 6.49
C GLY A 125 14.96 -8.61 7.93
N GLU A 126 14.48 -7.78 8.84
CA GLU A 126 14.17 -8.12 10.24
C GLU A 126 12.74 -8.66 10.37
N TYR A 127 12.47 -9.84 9.81
CA TYR A 127 11.12 -10.37 9.64
C TYR A 127 10.40 -10.70 10.95
N GLU A 128 11.13 -11.13 11.98
CA GLU A 128 10.55 -11.42 13.30
C GLU A 128 10.02 -10.17 13.99
N ALA A 129 10.74 -9.04 13.88
CA ALA A 129 10.29 -7.76 14.42
C ALA A 129 9.06 -7.23 13.67
N ALA A 130 9.08 -7.36 12.34
CA ALA A 130 7.92 -7.08 11.49
C ALA A 130 6.68 -7.90 11.88
N LEU A 131 6.84 -9.21 12.11
CA LEU A 131 5.77 -10.11 12.57
C LEU A 131 5.26 -9.73 13.95
N GLN A 132 6.14 -9.35 14.88
CA GLN A 132 5.74 -8.94 16.22
C GLN A 132 4.82 -7.71 16.16
N ILE A 133 5.13 -6.71 15.33
CA ILE A 133 4.26 -5.54 15.13
C ILE A 133 2.95 -5.95 14.46
N TYR A 134 3.01 -6.83 13.45
CA TYR A 134 1.82 -7.35 12.79
C TYR A 134 0.85 -7.98 13.81
N ASP A 135 1.34 -8.91 14.63
CA ASP A 135 0.49 -9.65 15.58
C ASP A 135 -0.04 -8.74 16.70
N SER A 136 0.83 -7.91 17.27
CA SER A 136 0.50 -7.14 18.47
C SER A 136 -0.30 -5.87 18.20
N GLN A 137 -0.17 -5.29 16.99
CA GLN A 137 -0.76 -4.00 16.65
C GLN A 137 -1.66 -4.09 15.43
N ILE A 138 -1.13 -4.45 14.26
CA ILE A 138 -1.86 -4.35 12.99
C ILE A 138 -3.07 -5.29 12.99
N PHE A 139 -2.85 -6.59 13.18
CA PHE A 139 -3.92 -7.59 13.15
C PHE A 139 -4.90 -7.42 14.32
N LYS A 140 -4.39 -7.11 15.52
CA LYS A 140 -5.22 -6.83 16.69
C LYS A 140 -6.20 -5.68 16.42
N ARG A 141 -5.74 -4.59 15.80
CA ARG A 141 -6.57 -3.41 15.46
C ARG A 141 -7.52 -3.72 14.33
N CYS A 142 -7.04 -4.36 13.26
CA CYS A 142 -7.86 -4.88 12.16
C CYS A 142 -9.06 -5.69 12.66
N LYS A 143 -8.84 -6.64 13.58
CA LYS A 143 -9.90 -7.47 14.15
C LYS A 143 -10.87 -6.69 15.03
N ALA A 144 -10.40 -5.66 15.72
CA ALA A 144 -11.22 -4.85 16.63
C ALA A 144 -12.04 -3.78 15.91
N SER A 145 -11.47 -3.11 14.90
CA SER A 145 -12.09 -2.00 14.18
C SER A 145 -12.93 -2.47 12.99
N GLY A 146 -12.47 -3.51 12.27
CA GLY A 146 -12.99 -3.87 10.94
C GLY A 146 -12.79 -2.75 9.91
N ALA A 147 -11.98 -1.74 10.19
CA ALA A 147 -11.75 -0.63 9.28
C ALA A 147 -10.99 -1.11 8.06
N MET A 148 -11.47 -0.79 6.86
CA MET A 148 -10.86 -1.28 5.62
C MET A 148 -9.39 -0.91 5.46
N LEU A 149 -8.95 0.23 6.01
CA LEU A 149 -7.53 0.61 6.02
C LEU A 149 -6.68 -0.40 6.83
N ASP A 150 -7.15 -0.79 8.02
CA ASP A 150 -6.44 -1.77 8.86
C ASP A 150 -6.42 -3.15 8.18
N VAL A 151 -7.51 -3.50 7.47
CA VAL A 151 -7.62 -4.77 6.72
C VAL A 151 -6.61 -4.81 5.57
N VAL A 152 -6.58 -3.78 4.72
CA VAL A 152 -5.63 -3.76 3.59
C VAL A 152 -4.19 -3.71 4.08
N ASP A 153 -3.90 -2.99 5.17
CA ASP A 153 -2.56 -2.99 5.78
C ASP A 153 -2.15 -4.39 6.25
N ALA A 154 -3.06 -5.13 6.90
CA ALA A 154 -2.81 -6.50 7.32
C ALA A 154 -2.55 -7.44 6.13
N CYS A 155 -3.41 -7.38 5.09
CA CYS A 155 -3.25 -8.18 3.88
C CYS A 155 -1.90 -7.91 3.21
N SER A 156 -1.58 -6.63 3.04
CA SER A 156 -0.40 -6.10 2.39
C SER A 156 0.89 -6.49 3.12
N MET A 157 0.85 -6.53 4.46
CA MET A 157 1.98 -6.95 5.30
C MET A 157 2.25 -8.46 5.18
N LEU A 158 1.22 -9.29 5.34
CA LEU A 158 1.37 -10.75 5.22
C LEU A 158 1.90 -11.15 3.84
N TYR A 159 1.38 -10.51 2.79
CA TYR A 159 1.77 -10.83 1.43
C TYR A 159 3.26 -10.57 1.17
N ARG A 160 3.80 -9.44 1.66
CA ARG A 160 5.24 -9.14 1.53
C ARG A 160 6.11 -10.08 2.34
N LEU A 161 5.69 -10.41 3.56
CA LEU A 161 6.42 -11.36 4.41
C LEU A 161 6.50 -12.73 3.73
N GLU A 162 5.39 -13.22 3.18
CA GLU A 162 5.36 -14.48 2.42
C GLU A 162 6.28 -14.45 1.20
N MET A 163 6.32 -13.33 0.46
CA MET A 163 7.21 -13.14 -0.69
C MET A 163 8.70 -13.16 -0.31
N GLU A 164 9.05 -12.74 0.91
CA GLU A 164 10.41 -12.87 1.45
C GLU A 164 10.68 -14.26 2.07
N GLY A 165 9.73 -15.21 1.94
CA GLY A 165 9.87 -16.60 2.38
C GLY A 165 9.47 -16.84 3.83
N VAL A 166 8.83 -15.87 4.48
CA VAL A 166 8.37 -15.99 5.87
C VAL A 166 7.10 -16.84 5.92
N CYS A 167 7.05 -17.80 6.84
CA CYS A 167 5.87 -18.66 7.00
C CYS A 167 4.74 -17.92 7.73
N VAL A 168 3.67 -17.58 6.98
CA VAL A 168 2.51 -16.81 7.49
C VAL A 168 1.17 -17.55 7.37
N LYS A 169 1.19 -18.85 7.03
CA LYS A 169 -0.01 -19.63 6.69
C LYS A 169 -1.16 -19.52 7.69
N GLU A 170 -0.89 -19.63 8.98
CA GLU A 170 -1.96 -19.53 10.00
C GLU A 170 -2.54 -18.12 10.10
N ARG A 171 -1.73 -17.08 9.88
CA ARG A 171 -2.18 -15.68 9.89
C ARG A 171 -3.11 -15.37 8.72
N TRP A 172 -2.92 -16.02 7.57
CA TRP A 172 -3.88 -15.94 6.46
C TRP A 172 -5.25 -16.48 6.85
N ARG A 173 -5.32 -17.62 7.55
CA ARG A 173 -6.59 -18.19 8.00
C ARG A 173 -7.31 -17.30 9.01
N GLU A 174 -6.57 -16.65 9.89
CA GLU A 174 -7.16 -15.70 10.84
C GLU A 174 -7.67 -14.45 10.14
N LEU A 175 -6.92 -13.92 9.17
CA LEU A 175 -7.31 -12.73 8.40
C LEU A 175 -8.48 -13.00 7.46
N LEU A 176 -8.59 -14.21 6.92
CA LEU A 176 -9.73 -14.66 6.12
C LEU A 176 -11.06 -14.50 6.86
N GLN A 177 -11.10 -14.74 8.18
CA GLN A 177 -12.32 -14.55 8.97
C GLN A 177 -12.80 -13.10 8.96
N VAL A 178 -11.88 -12.15 8.74
CA VAL A 178 -12.19 -10.72 8.62
C VAL A 178 -12.61 -10.35 7.20
N THR A 179 -11.95 -10.91 6.17
CA THR A 179 -12.20 -10.52 4.76
C THR A 179 -13.33 -11.29 4.09
N GLN A 180 -13.62 -12.53 4.53
CA GLN A 180 -14.62 -13.39 3.89
C GLN A 180 -16.01 -12.75 3.78
N PRO A 181 -16.53 -12.02 4.80
CA PRO A 181 -17.81 -11.31 4.67
C PRO A 181 -17.84 -10.23 3.58
N HIS A 182 -16.68 -9.76 3.13
CA HIS A 182 -16.51 -8.68 2.14
C HIS A 182 -16.20 -9.18 0.72
N THR A 183 -16.23 -10.50 0.50
CA THR A 183 -15.87 -11.13 -0.78
C THR A 183 -16.71 -10.61 -1.96
N ASP A 184 -17.96 -10.20 -1.71
CA ASP A 184 -18.91 -9.72 -2.73
C ASP A 184 -19.06 -8.20 -2.76
N ASP A 185 -18.31 -7.44 -1.95
CA ASP A 185 -18.51 -6.01 -1.77
C ASP A 185 -18.18 -5.20 -3.04
N HIS A 186 -17.05 -5.51 -3.67
CA HIS A 186 -16.57 -4.90 -4.93
C HIS A 186 -16.63 -3.36 -4.97
N VAL A 187 -16.34 -2.71 -3.84
CA VAL A 187 -16.39 -1.25 -3.70
C VAL A 187 -15.20 -0.59 -4.39
N THR A 188 -14.00 -1.18 -4.24
CA THR A 188 -12.78 -0.72 -4.93
C THR A 188 -11.95 -1.91 -5.35
N LEU A 189 -11.32 -1.79 -6.53
CA LEU A 189 -10.39 -2.81 -7.03
C LEU A 189 -9.20 -3.01 -6.09
N PHE A 190 -8.78 -1.95 -5.39
CA PHE A 190 -7.74 -2.03 -4.38
C PHE A 190 -8.11 -3.01 -3.27
N ASN A 191 -9.30 -2.90 -2.69
CA ASN A 191 -9.74 -3.83 -1.66
C ASN A 191 -9.94 -5.25 -2.21
N ASP A 192 -10.54 -5.38 -3.40
CA ASP A 192 -10.74 -6.69 -4.06
C ASP A 192 -9.42 -7.47 -4.19
N LEU A 193 -8.35 -6.78 -4.62
CA LEU A 193 -7.02 -7.40 -4.72
C LEU A 193 -6.48 -7.85 -3.36
N HIS A 194 -6.67 -7.07 -2.30
CA HIS A 194 -6.22 -7.44 -0.96
C HIS A 194 -7.04 -8.60 -0.38
N PHE A 195 -8.33 -8.69 -0.68
CA PHE A 195 -9.15 -9.82 -0.27
C PHE A 195 -8.77 -11.08 -1.05
N LEU A 196 -8.44 -10.94 -2.32
CA LEU A 196 -7.90 -12.05 -3.12
C LEU A 196 -6.55 -12.54 -2.58
N MET A 197 -5.65 -11.64 -2.13
CA MET A 197 -4.41 -12.04 -1.46
C MET A 197 -4.69 -12.97 -0.28
N VAL A 198 -5.69 -12.63 0.55
CA VAL A 198 -6.06 -13.43 1.72
C VAL A 198 -6.67 -14.77 1.32
N ALA A 199 -7.61 -14.79 0.37
CA ALA A 199 -8.22 -16.03 -0.10
C ALA A 199 -7.16 -17.00 -0.66
N LEU A 200 -6.25 -16.50 -1.49
CA LEU A 200 -5.15 -17.29 -2.05
C LEU A 200 -4.13 -17.73 -0.99
N GLY A 201 -3.79 -16.86 -0.04
CA GLY A 201 -2.86 -17.16 1.05
C GLY A 201 -3.42 -18.21 2.02
N ALA A 202 -4.73 -18.21 2.24
CA ALA A 202 -5.44 -19.16 3.10
C ALA A 202 -5.77 -20.50 2.41
N ASP A 203 -5.45 -20.66 1.12
CA ASP A 203 -5.84 -21.80 0.28
C ASP A 203 -7.38 -21.96 0.14
N GLU A 204 -8.13 -20.85 0.14
CA GLU A 204 -9.58 -20.82 -0.01
C GLU A 204 -10.00 -20.51 -1.47
N ASP A 205 -9.78 -21.49 -2.35
CA ASP A 205 -10.05 -21.37 -3.79
C ASP A 205 -11.49 -20.94 -4.09
N GLY A 206 -12.45 -21.38 -3.28
CA GLY A 206 -13.87 -21.01 -3.43
C GLY A 206 -14.12 -19.50 -3.21
N ALA A 207 -13.45 -18.89 -2.24
CA ALA A 207 -13.55 -17.45 -2.00
C ALA A 207 -12.85 -16.64 -3.10
N ALA A 208 -11.67 -17.11 -3.55
CA ALA A 208 -10.94 -16.49 -4.66
C ALA A 208 -11.77 -16.50 -5.96
N GLN A 209 -12.35 -17.65 -6.30
CA GLN A 209 -13.18 -17.80 -7.50
C GLN A 209 -14.45 -16.94 -7.42
N ARG A 210 -15.12 -16.92 -6.28
CA ARG A 210 -16.32 -16.09 -6.06
C ARG A 210 -16.04 -14.60 -6.25
N LEU A 211 -14.92 -14.10 -5.71
CA LEU A 211 -14.49 -12.72 -5.90
C LEU A 211 -14.26 -12.40 -7.38
N LEU A 212 -13.57 -13.29 -8.10
CA LEU A 212 -13.32 -13.10 -9.52
C LEU A 212 -14.62 -13.09 -10.34
N GLU A 213 -15.54 -14.02 -10.07
CA GLU A 213 -16.84 -14.11 -10.74
C GLU A 213 -17.70 -12.86 -10.52
N GLY A 214 -17.82 -12.39 -9.27
CA GLY A 214 -18.57 -11.17 -8.97
C GLY A 214 -17.98 -9.94 -9.67
N LEU A 215 -16.65 -9.83 -9.69
CA LEU A 215 -15.98 -8.75 -10.41
C LEU A 215 -16.17 -8.86 -11.94
N GLN A 216 -16.19 -10.08 -12.50
CA GLN A 216 -16.48 -10.31 -13.92
C GLN A 216 -17.91 -9.91 -14.29
N GLU A 217 -18.88 -10.19 -13.43
CA GLU A 217 -20.28 -9.78 -13.63
C GLU A 217 -20.41 -8.26 -13.64
N LEU A 218 -19.83 -7.58 -12.66
CA LEU A 218 -19.83 -6.11 -12.59
C LEU A 218 -19.09 -5.46 -13.77
N ALA A 219 -18.06 -6.11 -14.29
CA ALA A 219 -17.31 -5.64 -15.45
C ALA A 219 -18.10 -5.73 -16.78
N ARG A 220 -19.19 -6.51 -16.85
CA ARG A 220 -20.03 -6.62 -18.06
C ARG A 220 -20.87 -5.37 -18.27
N GLU A 221 -21.46 -4.85 -17.19
CA GLU A 221 -22.35 -3.69 -17.20
C GLU A 221 -21.97 -2.72 -16.06
N PRO A 222 -20.82 -2.02 -16.16
CA PRO A 222 -20.26 -1.26 -15.04
C PRO A 222 -21.01 0.04 -14.70
N GLY A 223 -21.96 0.47 -15.55
CA GLY A 223 -22.66 1.75 -15.41
C GLY A 223 -21.69 2.93 -15.28
N ASP A 224 -22.02 3.86 -14.38
CA ASP A 224 -21.20 5.05 -14.08
C ASP A 224 -20.16 4.82 -12.97
N ASN A 225 -20.07 3.60 -12.41
CA ASN A 225 -19.10 3.29 -11.36
C ASN A 225 -17.69 3.19 -11.96
N GLN A 226 -16.81 4.13 -11.62
CA GLN A 226 -15.45 4.19 -12.17
C GLN A 226 -14.60 2.95 -11.84
N GLN A 227 -14.75 2.36 -10.65
CA GLN A 227 -14.00 1.16 -10.26
C GLN A 227 -14.45 -0.05 -11.11
N HIS A 228 -15.75 -0.20 -11.32
CA HIS A 228 -16.30 -1.26 -12.18
C HIS A 228 -15.91 -1.05 -13.65
N GLN A 229 -15.84 0.19 -14.13
CA GLN A 229 -15.31 0.51 -15.47
C GLN A 229 -13.84 0.10 -15.63
N LEU A 230 -13.04 0.20 -14.56
CA LEU A 230 -11.65 -0.24 -14.57
C LEU A 230 -11.51 -1.77 -14.47
N ALA A 231 -12.49 -2.46 -13.91
CA ALA A 231 -12.43 -3.91 -13.64
C ALA A 231 -12.00 -4.71 -14.88
N LYS A 232 -12.64 -4.50 -16.04
CA LYS A 232 -12.29 -5.25 -17.26
C LYS A 232 -10.85 -5.02 -17.75
N SER A 233 -10.38 -3.78 -17.65
CA SER A 233 -9.10 -3.36 -18.26
C SER A 233 -7.90 -3.45 -17.30
N LEU A 234 -8.15 -3.62 -16.01
CA LEU A 234 -7.15 -3.52 -14.95
C LEU A 234 -7.40 -4.52 -13.83
N GLY A 235 -8.59 -4.50 -13.20
CA GLY A 235 -8.91 -5.37 -12.06
C GLY A 235 -8.82 -6.86 -12.38
N LEU A 236 -9.56 -7.33 -13.39
CA LEU A 236 -9.61 -8.74 -13.78
C LEU A 236 -8.23 -9.30 -14.18
N PRO A 237 -7.45 -8.65 -15.07
CA PRO A 237 -6.11 -9.18 -15.39
C PRO A 237 -5.16 -9.21 -14.17
N MET A 238 -5.32 -8.29 -13.22
CA MET A 238 -4.53 -8.32 -11.98
C MET A 238 -4.93 -9.49 -11.07
N CYS A 239 -6.23 -9.73 -10.90
CA CYS A 239 -6.73 -10.87 -10.13
C CYS A 239 -6.31 -12.20 -10.76
N GLU A 240 -6.52 -12.35 -12.07
CA GLU A 240 -6.12 -13.54 -12.84
C GLU A 240 -4.62 -13.80 -12.69
N ALA A 241 -3.77 -12.77 -12.77
CA ALA A 241 -2.34 -12.94 -12.60
C ALA A 241 -1.94 -13.45 -11.21
N MET A 242 -2.62 -13.02 -10.16
CA MET A 242 -2.37 -13.53 -8.80
C MET A 242 -2.78 -14.99 -8.66
N MET A 243 -3.87 -15.40 -9.32
CA MET A 243 -4.30 -16.81 -9.36
C MET A 243 -3.34 -17.68 -10.16
N GLU A 244 -2.85 -17.19 -11.31
CA GLU A 244 -1.81 -17.86 -12.10
C GLU A 244 -0.51 -18.00 -11.30
N TYR A 245 -0.11 -16.96 -10.56
CA TYR A 245 1.03 -17.03 -9.66
C TYR A 245 0.89 -18.11 -8.61
N LYS A 246 -0.26 -18.18 -7.93
CA LYS A 246 -0.54 -19.19 -6.90
C LYS A 246 -0.41 -20.62 -7.45
N GLN A 247 -0.78 -20.83 -8.71
CA GLN A 247 -0.67 -22.11 -9.41
C GLN A 247 0.74 -22.43 -9.94
N GLY A 248 1.70 -21.52 -9.79
CA GLY A 248 3.06 -21.66 -10.32
C GLY A 248 3.22 -21.26 -11.79
N ASN A 249 2.18 -20.70 -12.42
CA ASN A 249 2.18 -20.28 -13.82
C ASN A 249 2.79 -18.89 -14.01
N PHE A 250 4.04 -18.72 -13.58
CA PHE A 250 4.69 -17.41 -13.46
C PHE A 250 4.78 -16.63 -14.78
N SER A 251 5.00 -17.33 -15.91
CA SER A 251 5.06 -16.68 -17.23
C SER A 251 3.72 -16.06 -17.63
N GLN A 252 2.60 -16.74 -17.33
CA GLN A 252 1.26 -16.23 -17.63
C GLN A 252 0.89 -15.07 -16.72
N ALA A 253 1.20 -15.20 -15.42
CA ALA A 253 1.04 -14.11 -14.46
C ALA A 253 1.75 -12.83 -14.94
N VAL A 254 3.01 -12.95 -15.37
CA VAL A 254 3.76 -11.82 -15.94
C VAL A 254 3.14 -11.29 -17.23
N ALA A 255 2.67 -12.16 -18.14
CA ALA A 255 2.08 -11.72 -19.40
C ALA A 255 0.79 -10.89 -19.20
N LEU A 256 -0.05 -11.28 -18.23
CA LEU A 256 -1.26 -10.55 -17.85
C LEU A 256 -0.94 -9.19 -17.23
N LEU A 257 0.08 -9.20 -16.39
CA LEU A 257 0.49 -8.04 -15.64
C LEU A 257 1.20 -7.03 -16.53
N HIS A 258 2.24 -7.41 -17.26
CA HIS A 258 3.17 -6.52 -17.98
C HIS A 258 2.54 -5.28 -18.69
N PRO A 259 1.42 -5.39 -19.41
CA PRO A 259 0.75 -4.26 -20.04
C PRO A 259 0.24 -3.19 -19.05
N LEU A 260 0.03 -3.55 -17.79
CA LEU A 260 -0.61 -2.73 -16.75
C LEU A 260 0.37 -1.93 -15.88
N ARG A 261 1.68 -2.10 -16.06
CA ARG A 261 2.70 -1.61 -15.10
C ARG A 261 2.65 -0.11 -14.78
N TYR A 262 2.19 0.71 -15.73
CA TYR A 262 2.05 2.16 -15.54
C TYR A 262 0.61 2.60 -15.20
N ARG A 263 -0.31 1.64 -15.09
CA ARG A 263 -1.74 1.89 -14.82
C ARG A 263 -2.18 1.40 -13.46
N MET A 264 -1.34 0.70 -12.70
CA MET A 264 -1.71 0.22 -11.36
C MET A 264 -2.21 1.34 -10.45
N VAL A 265 -1.64 2.54 -10.57
CA VAL A 265 -2.08 3.72 -9.81
C VAL A 265 -3.57 4.05 -9.99
N ASP A 266 -4.19 3.61 -11.08
CA ASP A 266 -5.61 3.82 -11.34
C ASP A 266 -6.52 3.06 -10.35
N ILE A 267 -6.04 2.01 -9.67
CA ILE A 267 -6.83 1.26 -8.67
C ILE A 267 -6.94 2.00 -7.33
N GLY A 268 -6.06 2.99 -7.07
CA GLY A 268 -5.93 3.69 -5.80
C GLY A 268 -4.83 3.11 -4.89
N GLY A 269 -4.75 3.61 -3.65
CA GLY A 269 -3.65 3.36 -2.72
C GLY A 269 -2.57 4.46 -2.80
N SER A 270 -1.79 4.61 -1.72
CA SER A 270 -0.62 5.49 -1.70
C SER A 270 0.56 4.89 -2.45
N ASP A 271 1.60 5.68 -2.74
CA ASP A 271 2.82 5.16 -3.37
C ASP A 271 3.37 3.93 -2.59
N ALA A 272 3.53 4.00 -1.27
CA ALA A 272 3.99 2.88 -0.44
C ALA A 272 3.10 1.61 -0.57
N GLN A 273 1.78 1.77 -0.68
CA GLN A 273 0.84 0.67 -0.86
C GLN A 273 0.88 0.10 -2.28
N LEU A 274 1.15 0.92 -3.30
CA LEU A 274 1.33 0.44 -4.67
C LEU A 274 2.71 -0.21 -4.89
N PHE A 275 3.72 0.14 -4.08
CA PHE A 275 5.00 -0.53 -4.07
C PHE A 275 4.88 -2.02 -3.68
N SER A 276 3.85 -2.43 -2.90
CA SER A 276 3.53 -3.87 -2.72
C SER A 276 3.37 -4.54 -4.05
N GLN A 277 2.60 -3.90 -4.93
CA GLN A 277 2.20 -4.48 -6.18
C GLN A 277 3.41 -4.57 -7.11
N LEU A 278 4.26 -3.55 -7.14
CA LEU A 278 5.54 -3.62 -7.84
C LEU A 278 6.45 -4.72 -7.27
N GLU A 279 6.46 -4.94 -5.95
CA GLU A 279 7.21 -6.03 -5.31
C GLU A 279 6.68 -7.40 -5.68
N VAL A 280 5.36 -7.59 -5.72
CA VAL A 280 4.72 -8.79 -6.25
C VAL A 280 5.27 -9.05 -7.64
N TRP A 281 5.13 -8.07 -8.52
CA TRP A 281 5.57 -8.14 -9.91
C TRP A 281 7.05 -8.47 -10.09
N LEU A 282 7.93 -7.86 -9.31
CA LEU A 282 9.35 -8.15 -9.35
C LEU A 282 9.64 -9.59 -8.90
N ASN A 283 8.99 -10.06 -7.83
CA ASN A 283 9.12 -11.45 -7.39
C ASN A 283 8.57 -12.44 -8.43
N LEU A 284 7.45 -12.14 -9.09
CA LEU A 284 6.93 -12.94 -10.21
C LEU A 284 7.97 -13.10 -11.32
N LEU A 285 8.61 -12.01 -11.71
CA LEU A 285 9.60 -11.99 -12.78
C LEU A 285 10.86 -12.77 -12.42
N VAL A 286 11.33 -12.64 -11.17
CA VAL A 286 12.48 -13.39 -10.65
C VAL A 286 12.16 -14.88 -10.64
N SER A 287 11.00 -15.29 -10.13
CA SER A 287 10.55 -16.69 -10.10
C SER A 287 10.33 -17.28 -11.50
N ALA A 288 9.91 -16.47 -12.47
CA ALA A 288 9.68 -16.89 -13.86
C ALA A 288 10.98 -17.08 -14.69
N LEU A 289 12.16 -16.77 -14.15
CA LEU A 289 13.45 -16.79 -14.88
C LEU A 289 13.44 -15.97 -16.18
N LEU A 290 12.64 -14.90 -16.25
CA LEU A 290 12.52 -14.10 -17.46
C LEU A 290 13.79 -13.27 -17.70
N CYS A 291 14.02 -12.81 -18.93
CA CYS A 291 15.21 -12.00 -19.27
C CYS A 291 15.12 -10.52 -18.81
N PHE A 292 13.94 -10.07 -18.38
CA PHE A 292 13.64 -8.68 -18.02
C PHE A 292 13.72 -8.24 -16.54
N PRO A 293 13.92 -9.11 -15.51
CA PRO A 293 14.00 -8.69 -14.10
C PRO A 293 15.01 -7.56 -13.88
N ARG A 294 16.16 -7.61 -14.58
CA ARG A 294 17.24 -6.62 -14.41
C ARG A 294 16.80 -5.20 -14.76
N CYS A 295 16.08 -4.99 -15.87
CA CYS A 295 15.63 -3.65 -16.26
C CYS A 295 14.65 -3.06 -15.23
N LEU A 296 13.73 -3.88 -14.72
CA LEU A 296 12.74 -3.44 -13.74
C LEU A 296 13.33 -3.23 -12.35
N LEU A 297 14.33 -4.02 -11.96
CA LEU A 297 15.12 -3.76 -10.76
C LEU A 297 15.91 -2.45 -10.86
N VAL A 298 16.45 -2.13 -12.03
CA VAL A 298 17.10 -0.83 -12.29
C VAL A 298 16.09 0.32 -12.26
N GLU A 299 14.90 0.15 -12.84
CA GLU A 299 13.82 1.14 -12.75
C GLU A 299 13.40 1.37 -11.30
N ARG A 300 13.26 0.30 -10.50
CA ARG A 300 12.96 0.42 -9.08
C ARG A 300 14.07 1.13 -8.31
N ASP A 301 15.33 0.75 -8.52
CA ASP A 301 16.49 1.37 -7.86
C ASP A 301 16.60 2.87 -8.22
N ALA A 302 16.27 3.25 -9.46
CA ALA A 302 16.23 4.65 -9.87
C ALA A 302 15.16 5.47 -9.15
N VAL A 303 14.02 4.87 -8.80
CA VAL A 303 12.91 5.55 -8.12
C VAL A 303 13.06 5.51 -6.59
N ARG A 304 13.65 4.44 -6.04
CA ARG A 304 13.86 4.23 -4.61
C ARG A 304 15.31 3.78 -4.34
N PRO A 305 16.28 4.69 -4.51
CA PRO A 305 17.68 4.38 -4.34
C PRO A 305 17.96 3.97 -2.89
N ASN A 306 18.97 3.12 -2.69
CA ASN A 306 19.41 2.60 -1.39
C ASN A 306 18.47 1.60 -0.71
N SER A 307 17.39 1.16 -1.37
CA SER A 307 16.47 0.12 -0.84
C SER A 307 17.20 -1.22 -0.60
N PRO A 308 17.37 -1.67 0.66
CA PRO A 308 17.94 -2.98 0.94
C PRO A 308 17.11 -4.13 0.35
N LEU A 309 15.78 -4.00 0.27
CA LEU A 309 14.94 -4.99 -0.41
C LEU A 309 15.30 -5.09 -1.90
N THR A 310 15.49 -3.96 -2.58
CA THR A 310 15.88 -3.94 -3.99
C THR A 310 17.24 -4.60 -4.20
N GLN A 311 18.18 -4.40 -3.27
CA GLN A 311 19.48 -5.09 -3.28
C GLN A 311 19.30 -6.61 -3.13
N ARG A 312 18.48 -7.08 -2.18
CA ARG A 312 18.19 -8.52 -2.00
C ARG A 312 17.54 -9.14 -3.24
N LEU A 313 16.54 -8.47 -3.83
CA LEU A 313 15.89 -8.93 -5.06
C LEU A 313 16.89 -8.99 -6.23
N THR A 314 17.81 -8.03 -6.32
CA THR A 314 18.87 -8.04 -7.32
C THR A 314 19.84 -9.20 -7.12
N GLN A 315 20.25 -9.47 -5.88
CA GLN A 315 21.08 -10.63 -5.56
C GLN A 315 20.38 -11.95 -5.90
N LYS A 316 19.10 -12.09 -5.54
CA LYS A 316 18.27 -13.26 -5.92
C LYS A 316 18.24 -13.44 -7.44
N ALA A 317 17.98 -12.38 -8.20
CA ALA A 317 17.95 -12.43 -9.66
C ALA A 317 19.30 -12.79 -10.27
N LEU A 318 20.42 -12.29 -9.72
CA LEU A 318 21.76 -12.62 -10.19
C LEU A 318 22.10 -14.10 -9.92
N ALA A 319 21.73 -14.63 -8.76
CA ALA A 319 21.98 -16.03 -8.40
C ALA A 319 21.23 -17.04 -9.30
N LEU A 320 20.10 -16.64 -9.89
CA LEU A 320 19.33 -17.49 -10.81
C LEU A 320 19.85 -17.47 -12.26
N HIS A 321 20.69 -16.49 -12.62
CA HIS A 321 21.22 -16.30 -13.97
C HIS A 321 22.76 -16.44 -14.07
N GLY A 322 23.43 -16.80 -12.97
CA GLY A 322 24.86 -17.09 -12.91
C GLY A 322 25.12 -18.59 -12.79
#